data_AF-A0AA35CMN2-F1
#
_entry.id   AF-A0AA35CMN2-F1
#
_cell.length_a   1.000
_cell.length_b   1.000
_cell.length_c   1.000
_cell.angle_alpha   90.00
_cell.angle_beta   90.00
_cell.angle_gamma   90.00
#
_symmetry.space_group_name_H-M   'P 1'
#
loop_
_entity.id
_entity.type
_entity.pdbx_description
1 polymer ?
#
loop_
_entity_poly.entity_id
_entity_poly.type
_entity_poly.pdbx_seq_one_letter_code
_entity_poly.pdbx_strand_id
1 'polypeptide(L)'
;MGTGHEEQDRLNLMGLAFPAPGDEPELGEMARCFVEEFVRMGWADEQILGLFRDPFYRGPHAVWQRRGEAFVLGLLADVRGGPRSGAARPRNPGEG
;
A
#
# COMPACT_ATOMS: atom_id res chain seq x y z
N MET A 1 -26.40 -21.02 -15.18
CA MET A 1 -26.11 -19.86 -14.33
C MET A 1 -24.65 -19.96 -13.94
N GLY A 2 -23.77 -19.28 -14.69
CA GLY A 2 -22.32 -19.31 -14.44
C GLY A 2 -22.02 -18.39 -13.26
N THR A 3 -21.51 -18.97 -12.18
CA THR A 3 -21.18 -18.27 -10.95
C THR A 3 -20.04 -17.30 -11.19
N GLY A 4 -20.22 -16.02 -10.86
CA GLY A 4 -19.20 -14.95 -10.98
C GLY A 4 -17.91 -15.16 -10.14
N HIS A 5 -17.70 -16.37 -9.62
CA HIS A 5 -16.53 -16.77 -8.86
C HIS A 5 -15.29 -16.93 -9.75
N GLU A 6 -15.43 -17.43 -10.98
CA GLU A 6 -14.29 -17.70 -11.87
C GLU A 6 -13.59 -16.42 -12.38
N GLU A 7 -14.34 -15.32 -12.51
CA GLU A 7 -13.78 -14.01 -12.87
C GLU A 7 -12.95 -13.45 -11.72
N GLN A 8 -13.48 -13.55 -10.49
CA GLN A 8 -12.79 -13.12 -9.28
C GLN A 8 -11.52 -13.95 -9.04
N ASP A 9 -11.56 -15.26 -9.31
CA ASP A 9 -10.42 -16.16 -9.13
C ASP A 9 -9.31 -15.89 -10.16
N ARG A 10 -9.67 -15.59 -11.42
CA ARG A 10 -8.70 -15.12 -12.43
C ARG A 10 -8.08 -13.78 -12.07
N LEU A 11 -8.87 -12.86 -11.56
CA LEU A 11 -8.36 -11.59 -11.06
C LEU A 11 -7.45 -11.83 -9.85
N ASN A 12 -7.78 -12.75 -8.95
CA ASN A 12 -7.00 -13.07 -7.76
C ASN A 12 -5.64 -13.69 -8.11
N LEU A 13 -5.63 -14.62 -9.07
CA LEU A 13 -4.42 -15.27 -9.57
C LEU A 13 -3.52 -14.33 -10.38
N MET A 14 -4.07 -13.26 -10.97
CA MET A 14 -3.33 -12.20 -11.69
C MET A 14 -2.95 -11.00 -10.79
N GLY A 15 -3.24 -11.05 -9.48
CA GLY A 15 -3.00 -9.94 -8.55
C GLY A 15 -3.95 -8.74 -8.72
N LEU A 16 -5.05 -8.92 -9.46
CA LEU A 16 -6.07 -7.93 -9.80
C LEU A 16 -7.35 -8.03 -8.94
N ALA A 17 -7.54 -9.10 -8.18
CA ALA A 17 -8.59 -9.13 -7.17
C ALA A 17 -8.04 -8.47 -5.91
N PHE A 18 -8.39 -7.20 -5.73
CA PHE A 18 -8.50 -6.71 -4.37
C PHE A 18 -9.58 -7.54 -3.69
N PRO A 19 -9.28 -8.27 -2.59
CA PRO A 19 -10.35 -8.81 -1.75
C PRO A 19 -11.30 -7.66 -1.46
N ALA A 20 -12.61 -7.94 -1.53
CA ALA A 20 -13.62 -6.97 -1.10
C ALA A 20 -13.11 -6.39 0.21
N PRO A 21 -12.86 -5.06 0.29
CA PRO A 21 -12.03 -4.50 1.33
C PRO A 21 -12.57 -4.94 2.68
N GLY A 22 -11.83 -5.87 3.30
CA GLY A 22 -12.08 -6.31 4.65
C GLY A 22 -11.78 -5.16 5.60
N ASP A 23 -11.86 -5.45 6.88
CA ASP A 23 -11.88 -4.46 7.95
C ASP A 23 -10.86 -3.33 7.75
N GLU A 24 -11.20 -2.15 8.27
CA GLU A 24 -10.37 -0.94 8.22
C GLU A 24 -8.84 -1.16 8.34
N PRO A 25 -8.30 -2.03 9.21
CA PRO A 25 -6.87 -2.38 9.23
C PRO A 25 -6.27 -2.85 7.89
N GLU A 26 -6.90 -3.77 7.16
CA GLU A 26 -6.36 -4.34 5.91
C GLU A 26 -6.23 -3.28 4.80
N LEU A 27 -7.20 -2.37 4.74
CA LEU A 27 -7.17 -1.23 3.82
C LEU A 27 -5.98 -0.29 4.11
N GLY A 28 -5.61 -0.15 5.38
CA GLY A 28 -4.48 0.68 5.81
C GLY A 28 -3.11 0.06 5.49
N GLU A 29 -2.95 -1.24 5.74
CA GLU A 29 -1.72 -1.97 5.41
C GLU A 29 -1.43 -1.99 3.91
N MET A 30 -2.48 -2.20 3.12
CA MET A 30 -2.39 -2.18 1.66
C MET A 30 -2.10 -0.77 1.11
N ALA A 31 -2.69 0.28 1.70
CA ALA A 31 -2.34 1.66 1.38
C ALA A 31 -0.87 1.96 1.67
N ARG A 32 -0.35 1.45 2.81
CA ARG A 32 1.05 1.57 3.17
C ARG A 32 1.95 0.89 2.15
N CYS A 33 1.63 -0.34 1.71
CA CYS A 33 2.38 -1.03 0.66
C CYS A 33 2.48 -0.19 -0.62
N PHE A 34 1.39 0.43 -1.08
CA PHE A 34 1.45 1.32 -2.25
C PHE A 34 2.41 2.49 -2.04
N VAL A 35 2.28 3.19 -0.91
CA VAL A 35 3.11 4.35 -0.59
C VAL A 35 4.58 3.96 -0.51
N GLU A 36 4.92 2.89 0.21
CA GLU A 36 6.29 2.36 0.31
C GLU A 36 6.89 2.09 -1.07
N GLU A 37 6.10 1.52 -1.97
CA GLU A 37 6.58 1.13 -3.29
C GLU A 37 6.82 2.32 -4.21
N PHE A 38 5.92 3.29 -4.26
CA PHE A 38 6.13 4.49 -5.06
C PHE A 38 7.23 5.40 -4.48
N VAL A 39 7.35 5.46 -3.15
CA VAL A 39 8.48 6.13 -2.49
C VAL A 39 9.80 5.47 -2.89
N ARG A 40 9.87 4.13 -2.90
CA ARG A 40 11.05 3.37 -3.32
C ARG A 40 11.40 3.58 -4.79
N MET A 41 10.39 3.80 -5.65
CA MET A 41 10.58 4.17 -7.05
C MET A 41 11.01 5.64 -7.24
N GLY A 42 11.13 6.44 -6.18
CA GLY A 42 11.59 7.82 -6.23
C GLY A 42 10.53 8.84 -6.66
N TRP A 43 9.24 8.49 -6.59
CA TRP A 43 8.16 9.41 -6.91
C TRP A 43 8.05 10.51 -5.84
N ALA A 44 7.60 11.70 -6.20
CA ALA A 44 7.32 12.78 -5.25
C ALA A 44 5.98 12.58 -4.53
N ASP A 45 5.83 13.17 -3.35
CA ASP A 45 4.64 12.98 -2.51
C ASP A 45 3.36 13.49 -3.21
N GLU A 46 3.46 14.56 -4.00
CA GLU A 46 2.34 15.07 -4.80
C GLU A 46 1.93 14.11 -5.92
N GLN A 47 2.90 13.41 -6.53
CA GLN A 47 2.62 12.41 -7.56
C GLN A 47 1.91 11.20 -6.94
N ILE A 48 2.38 10.76 -5.77
CA ILE A 48 1.76 9.65 -5.04
C ILE A 48 0.34 10.04 -4.62
N LEU A 49 0.14 11.21 -4.02
CA LEU A 49 -1.19 11.70 -3.65
C LEU A 49 -2.12 11.81 -4.86
N GLY A 50 -1.60 12.19 -6.03
CA GLY A 50 -2.34 12.20 -7.30
C GLY A 50 -2.96 10.85 -7.64
N LEU A 51 -2.23 9.74 -7.44
CA LEU A 51 -2.74 8.38 -7.67
C LEU A 51 -3.95 8.05 -6.78
N PHE A 52 -3.91 8.49 -5.52
CA PHE A 52 -5.00 8.26 -4.57
C PHE A 52 -6.25 9.09 -4.92
N ARG A 53 -6.10 10.24 -5.55
CA ARG A 53 -7.24 11.08 -5.98
C ARG A 53 -7.86 10.63 -7.30
N ASP A 54 -7.14 9.87 -8.11
CA ASP A 54 -7.59 9.46 -9.43
C ASP A 54 -8.41 8.15 -9.40
N PRO A 55 -9.70 8.18 -9.80
CA PRO A 55 -10.57 7.00 -9.81
C PRO A 55 -10.13 5.88 -10.77
N PHE A 56 -9.20 6.16 -11.69
CA PHE A 56 -8.56 5.14 -12.51
C PHE A 56 -7.82 4.11 -11.64
N TYR A 57 -7.19 4.55 -10.56
CA TYR A 57 -6.47 3.70 -9.60
C TYR A 57 -7.40 3.22 -8.49
N ARG A 58 -8.27 2.26 -8.81
CA ARG A 58 -9.35 1.79 -7.92
C ARG A 58 -8.91 1.44 -6.49
N GLY A 59 -7.74 0.80 -6.32
CA GLY A 59 -7.21 0.43 -5.01
C GLY A 59 -6.84 1.65 -4.15
N PRO A 60 -5.84 2.45 -4.55
CA PRO A 60 -5.50 3.72 -3.89
C PRO A 60 -6.71 4.65 -3.73
N HIS A 61 -7.54 4.76 -4.75
CA HIS A 61 -8.72 5.63 -4.70
C HIS A 61 -9.76 5.18 -3.68
N ALA A 62 -9.98 3.87 -3.52
CA ALA A 62 -10.86 3.34 -2.48
C ALA A 62 -10.34 3.67 -1.06
N VAL A 63 -9.02 3.66 -0.85
CA VAL A 63 -8.41 4.10 0.42
C VAL A 63 -8.74 5.56 0.67
N TRP A 64 -8.48 6.42 -0.31
CA TRP A 64 -8.71 7.86 -0.20
C TRP A 64 -10.18 8.19 0.08
N GLN A 65 -11.12 7.54 -0.62
CA GLN A 65 -12.56 7.76 -0.39
C GLN A 65 -13.02 7.36 1.01
N ARG A 66 -12.42 6.32 1.60
CA ARG A 66 -12.85 5.77 2.90
C ARG A 66 -12.15 6.40 4.10
N ARG A 67 -10.88 6.78 3.94
CA ARG A 67 -10.02 7.26 5.03
C ARG A 67 -9.66 8.73 4.91
N GLY A 68 -9.89 9.32 3.75
CA GLY A 68 -9.61 10.71 3.46
C GLY A 68 -8.13 10.97 3.15
N GLU A 69 -7.90 12.19 2.69
CA GLU A 69 -6.58 12.66 2.30
C GLU A 69 -5.57 12.74 3.45
N ALA A 70 -6.02 13.17 4.63
CA ALA A 70 -5.17 13.32 5.80
C ALA A 70 -4.51 11.98 6.21
N PHE A 71 -5.23 10.87 6.04
CA PHE A 71 -4.68 9.54 6.27
C PHE A 71 -3.54 9.20 5.29
N VAL A 72 -3.71 9.51 4.01
CA VAL A 72 -2.71 9.26 2.96
C VAL A 72 -1.46 10.12 3.19
N LEU A 73 -1.65 11.40 3.55
CA LEU A 73 -0.55 12.30 3.90
C LEU A 73 0.21 11.82 5.14
N GLY A 74 -0.51 11.31 6.15
CA GLY A 74 0.11 10.69 7.33
C GLY A 74 0.97 9.48 6.96
N LEU A 75 0.46 8.59 6.11
CA LEU A 75 1.23 7.44 5.60
C LEU A 75 2.48 7.87 4.82
N LEU A 76 2.37 8.89 3.98
CA LEU A 76 3.51 9.45 3.25
C LEU A 76 4.59 9.97 4.21
N ALA A 77 4.18 10.74 5.22
CA ALA A 77 5.10 11.24 6.23
C ALA A 77 5.77 10.10 7.03
N ASP A 78 5.01 9.08 7.42
CA ASP A 78 5.52 7.92 8.15
C ASP A 78 6.54 7.12 7.33
N VAL A 79 6.25 6.88 6.05
CA VAL A 79 7.14 6.13 5.15
C VAL A 79 8.41 6.93 4.83
N ARG A 80 8.29 8.24 4.59
CA ARG A 80 9.43 9.14 4.33
C ARG A 80 10.31 9.36 5.56
N GLY A 81 9.68 9.49 6.73
CA GLY A 81 10.38 9.55 8.01
C GLY A 81 11.07 8.23 8.37
N GLY A 82 10.57 7.13 7.81
CA GLY A 82 11.04 5.77 7.99
C GLY A 82 10.84 5.25 9.43
N PRO A 83 10.75 3.92 9.65
CA PRO A 83 11.28 3.41 10.91
C PRO A 83 12.74 3.83 10.96
N ARG A 84 13.22 4.43 12.07
CA ARG A 84 14.67 4.60 12.29
C ARG A 84 15.32 3.29 11.85
N SER A 85 16.19 3.37 10.84
CA SER A 85 16.91 2.24 10.26
C SER A 85 17.04 1.14 11.30
N GLY A 86 16.55 -0.06 10.98
CA GLY A 86 16.76 -1.24 11.82
C GLY A 86 18.18 -1.17 12.35
N ALA A 87 18.30 -1.09 13.69
CA ALA A 87 19.59 -1.18 14.33
C ALA A 87 20.24 -2.41 13.72
N ALA A 88 21.36 -2.21 13.01
CA ALA A 88 22.18 -3.30 12.57
C ALA A 88 22.36 -4.19 13.79
N ARG A 89 21.85 -5.43 13.73
CA ARG A 89 22.11 -6.40 14.79
C ARG A 89 23.63 -6.37 14.96
N PRO A 90 24.17 -6.08 16.16
CA PRO A 90 25.61 -5.97 16.31
C PRO A 90 26.22 -7.27 15.78
N ARG A 91 27.12 -7.13 14.79
CA ARG A 91 27.87 -8.27 14.27
C ARG A 91 28.62 -8.84 15.47
N ASN A 92 28.31 -10.06 15.87
CA ASN A 92 28.95 -10.70 17.02
C ASN A 92 30.43 -10.88 16.67
N PRO A 93 31.39 -10.32 17.44
CA PRO A 93 32.80 -10.55 17.22
C PRO A 93 33.16 -11.94 17.75
N GLY A 94 32.95 -12.98 16.96
CA GLY A 94 33.21 -14.34 17.43
C GLY A 94 33.14 -15.48 16.40
N GLU A 95 33.17 -15.20 15.10
CA GLU A 95 33.37 -16.26 14.10
C GLU A 95 34.73 -16.04 13.43
N GLY A 96 35.74 -16.69 14.00
CA GLY A 96 37.11 -16.82 13.50
C GLY A 96 37.63 -18.22 13.87
#